data_AF-A0A357HCB3-F1
#
_entry.id   AF-A0A357HCB3-F1
#
_cell.length_a   1.000
_cell.length_b   1.000
_cell.length_c   1.000
_cell.angle_alpha   90.00
_cell.angle_beta   90.00
_cell.angle_gamma   90.00
#
_symmetry.space_group_name_H-M   'P 1'
#
loop_
_entity.id
_entity.type
_entity.pdbx_description
1 polymer ?
#
loop_
_entity_poly.entity_id
_entity_poly.type
_entity_poly.pdbx_seq_one_letter_code
_entity_poly.pdbx_strand_id
1 'polypeptide(L)'
;MRPAHRHRGYGQEIPLDQDLSLPLRLRERGRGGCKQAPFWAQQVLWVLEAQPPRDLTGKTFGRLHVVGLAYTKDKKKYWECRCECGNTCYVCTAWLTNGTTVSCGCKNDENRANVKNLDSGLVDGTRISSIKVDRKINRNNTSGVIGVSFDRDRGLWVAQITFNGKNHQLGRFKFKRQAIRARKAGEEKYFGKYRKEKKDGKDNA
;
A
#
# COMPACT_ATOMS: atom_id res chain seq x y z
N MET A 1 -28.35 -0.45 -14.43
CA MET A 1 -28.24 -1.91 -14.61
C MET A 1 -26.76 -2.30 -14.50
N ARG A 2 -26.39 -3.02 -13.45
CA ARG A 2 -25.02 -3.56 -13.23
C ARG A 2 -24.95 -4.98 -13.78
N PRO A 3 -23.89 -5.41 -14.49
CA PRO A 3 -23.68 -6.83 -14.72
C PRO A 3 -22.91 -7.49 -13.57
N ALA A 4 -23.35 -8.69 -13.26
CA ALA A 4 -22.99 -9.52 -12.14
C ALA A 4 -21.66 -10.27 -12.32
N HIS A 5 -21.03 -10.56 -11.18
CA HIS A 5 -19.87 -11.42 -11.01
C HIS A 5 -20.18 -12.86 -11.45
N ARG A 6 -19.23 -13.51 -12.14
CA ARG A 6 -19.29 -14.94 -12.45
C ARG A 6 -18.11 -15.64 -11.77
N HIS A 7 -18.37 -16.24 -10.61
CA HIS A 7 -17.51 -17.26 -10.03
C HIS A 7 -17.70 -18.57 -10.81
N ARG A 8 -16.60 -19.24 -11.18
CA ARG A 8 -16.61 -20.66 -11.54
C ARG A 8 -15.67 -21.39 -10.59
N GLY A 9 -16.23 -22.26 -9.77
CA GLY A 9 -15.52 -23.33 -9.10
C GLY A 9 -15.90 -24.67 -9.76
N TYR A 10 -14.94 -25.57 -9.86
CA TYR A 10 -15.03 -27.03 -10.06
C TYR A 10 -13.65 -27.55 -9.60
N GLY A 11 -13.47 -28.37 -8.56
CA GLY A 11 -14.03 -29.72 -8.37
C GLY A 11 -13.18 -30.70 -9.20
N GLN A 12 -11.97 -31.04 -8.73
CA GLN A 12 -11.53 -32.38 -8.28
C GLN A 12 -11.71 -33.52 -9.29
N GLU A 13 -10.59 -34.16 -9.65
CA GLU A 13 -10.45 -35.62 -9.84
C GLU A 13 -8.95 -35.98 -9.80
N ILE A 14 -8.58 -36.89 -8.90
CA ILE A 14 -7.25 -37.50 -8.73
C ILE A 14 -7.41 -38.98 -9.10
N PRO A 15 -6.62 -39.53 -10.03
CA PRO A 15 -6.63 -40.98 -10.28
C PRO A 15 -5.65 -41.72 -9.35
N LEU A 16 -6.17 -42.71 -8.63
CA LEU A 16 -5.45 -43.89 -8.13
C LEU A 16 -5.41 -44.94 -9.25
N ASP A 17 -4.27 -45.58 -9.54
CA ASP A 17 -3.88 -46.86 -8.93
C ASP A 17 -2.71 -47.57 -9.66
N GLN A 18 -1.93 -48.33 -8.87
CA GLN A 18 -1.15 -49.56 -9.18
C GLN A 18 0.04 -49.52 -10.15
N ASP A 19 1.11 -50.34 -10.06
CA ASP A 19 1.87 -51.09 -9.04
C ASP A 19 3.06 -51.73 -9.82
N LEU A 20 4.09 -52.22 -9.11
CA LEU A 20 5.04 -53.30 -9.46
C LEU A 20 6.42 -52.94 -10.10
N SER A 21 7.44 -52.98 -9.22
CA SER A 21 8.53 -53.98 -9.21
C SER A 21 9.97 -53.65 -9.69
N LEU A 22 10.92 -54.07 -8.81
CA LEU A 22 12.36 -54.44 -8.99
C LEU A 22 13.45 -53.36 -8.81
N PRO A 23 14.68 -53.72 -8.40
CA PRO A 23 15.07 -54.66 -7.35
C PRO A 23 16.14 -54.09 -6.38
N LEU A 24 16.32 -54.83 -5.28
CA LEU A 24 17.32 -54.65 -4.23
C LEU A 24 18.76 -54.72 -4.76
N ARG A 25 19.59 -53.73 -4.42
CA ARG A 25 21.05 -53.91 -4.26
C ARG A 25 21.48 -53.36 -2.90
N LEU A 26 21.62 -54.27 -1.93
CA LEU A 26 22.37 -54.03 -0.72
C LEU A 26 23.84 -53.77 -1.07
N ARG A 27 24.39 -52.66 -0.58
CA ARG A 27 25.83 -52.50 -0.40
C ARG A 27 26.09 -52.28 1.08
N GLU A 28 26.47 -53.35 1.75
CA GLU A 28 26.95 -53.31 3.12
C GLU A 28 28.32 -52.63 3.19
N ARG A 29 28.45 -51.65 4.08
CA ARG A 29 29.73 -51.28 4.68
C ARG A 29 29.56 -51.08 6.18
N GLY A 30 29.81 -52.17 6.91
CA GLY A 30 30.72 -52.26 8.04
C GLY A 30 30.78 -51.13 9.07
N ARG A 31 30.21 -51.44 10.24
CA ARG A 31 30.82 -51.39 11.59
C ARG A 31 31.49 -50.08 12.06
N GLY A 32 30.90 -49.49 13.09
CA GLY A 32 31.65 -48.69 14.07
C GLY A 32 30.77 -48.03 15.13
N GLY A 33 30.73 -48.60 16.34
CA GLY A 33 30.49 -47.83 17.56
C GLY A 33 29.11 -47.93 18.20
N CYS A 34 28.84 -49.06 18.86
CA CYS A 34 27.85 -49.15 19.92
C CYS A 34 28.38 -48.36 21.14
N LYS A 35 27.79 -47.21 21.46
CA LYS A 35 27.82 -46.66 22.81
C LYS A 35 26.38 -46.58 23.30
N GLN A 36 26.00 -47.58 24.08
CA GLN A 36 24.78 -47.61 24.86
C GLN A 36 24.75 -46.36 25.75
N ALA A 37 23.74 -45.51 25.56
CA ALA A 37 23.37 -44.54 26.57
C ALA A 37 22.58 -45.30 27.67
N PRO A 38 22.85 -45.04 28.97
CA PRO A 38 22.21 -45.76 30.05
C PRO A 38 20.73 -45.39 30.18
N PHE A 39 19.92 -46.39 30.51
CA PHE A 39 18.44 -46.44 30.49
C PHE A 39 17.72 -45.54 31.53
N TRP A 40 18.45 -44.69 32.27
CA TRP A 40 17.86 -43.80 33.29
C TRP A 40 17.71 -42.34 32.83
N ALA A 41 18.11 -42.00 31.61
CA ALA A 41 17.87 -40.66 31.02
C ALA A 41 16.55 -40.59 30.23
N GLN A 42 15.50 -41.27 30.71
CA GLN A 42 14.18 -41.35 30.04
C GLN A 42 13.08 -40.56 30.75
N GLN A 43 13.42 -39.65 31.67
CA GLN A 43 12.41 -38.88 32.39
C GLN A 43 12.89 -37.46 32.69
N VAL A 44 12.87 -36.61 31.66
CA VAL A 44 12.46 -35.17 31.61
C VAL A 44 12.93 -34.65 30.25
N LEU A 45 12.30 -35.11 29.15
CA LEU A 45 12.60 -34.54 27.83
C LEU A 45 11.43 -34.68 26.84
N TRP A 46 10.20 -34.43 27.30
CA TRP A 46 9.00 -34.33 26.43
C TRP A 46 7.97 -33.33 26.99
N VAL A 47 8.41 -32.24 27.62
CA VAL A 47 7.53 -31.08 27.80
C VAL A 47 7.75 -30.17 26.60
N LEU A 48 6.95 -30.42 25.56
CA LEU A 48 6.26 -29.38 24.78
C LEU A 48 6.97 -28.02 24.65
N GLU A 49 7.98 -27.90 23.80
CA GLU A 49 8.38 -26.59 23.25
C GLU A 49 7.75 -26.38 21.87
N ALA A 50 6.43 -26.56 21.79
CA ALA A 50 5.66 -25.81 20.80
C ALA A 50 5.73 -24.34 21.24
N GLN A 51 6.68 -23.59 20.67
CA GLN A 51 6.81 -22.15 20.88
C GLN A 51 5.40 -21.51 20.78
N PRO A 52 4.89 -20.87 21.85
CA PRO A 52 3.53 -20.38 21.85
C PRO A 52 3.37 -19.38 20.70
N PRO A 53 2.28 -19.47 19.93
CA PRO A 53 2.12 -18.69 18.71
C PRO A 53 2.17 -17.20 19.04
N ARG A 54 3.29 -16.53 18.68
CA ARG A 54 3.66 -15.12 18.99
C ARG A 54 2.52 -14.31 19.60
N ASP A 55 2.48 -14.30 20.93
CA ASP A 55 1.56 -13.46 21.67
C ASP A 55 2.04 -12.00 21.61
N LEU A 56 1.12 -11.09 21.31
CA LEU A 56 1.37 -9.65 21.28
C LEU A 56 0.75 -8.94 22.49
N THR A 57 0.07 -9.66 23.37
CA THR A 57 -0.54 -9.12 24.60
C THR A 57 0.51 -8.37 25.44
N GLY A 58 0.12 -7.19 25.94
CA GLY A 58 0.97 -6.32 26.75
C GLY A 58 2.01 -5.51 25.97
N LYS A 59 2.17 -5.73 24.65
CA LYS A 59 3.11 -4.96 23.82
C LYS A 59 2.52 -3.62 23.40
N THR A 60 3.40 -2.66 23.22
CA THR A 60 3.07 -1.32 22.72
C THR A 60 3.59 -1.11 21.31
N PHE A 61 2.74 -0.54 20.44
CA PHE A 61 3.05 -0.21 19.05
C PHE A 61 2.65 1.24 18.79
N GLY A 62 3.63 2.15 18.85
CA GLY A 62 3.34 3.58 18.85
C GLY A 62 2.46 3.94 20.05
N ARG A 63 1.27 4.50 19.80
CA ARG A 63 0.29 4.87 20.82
C ARG A 63 -0.72 3.76 21.15
N LEU A 64 -0.50 2.54 20.68
CA LEU A 64 -1.40 1.41 20.86
C LEU A 64 -0.83 0.43 21.87
N HIS A 65 -1.58 0.13 22.93
CA HIS A 65 -1.29 -0.91 23.89
C HIS A 65 -2.17 -2.13 23.62
N VAL A 66 -1.57 -3.29 23.34
CA VAL A 66 -2.31 -4.52 23.03
C VAL A 66 -2.86 -5.13 24.31
N VAL A 67 -4.19 -5.18 24.42
CA VAL A 67 -4.91 -5.75 25.57
C VAL A 67 -5.01 -7.27 25.45
N GLY A 68 -5.21 -7.80 24.24
CA GLY A 68 -5.34 -9.23 24.01
C GLY A 68 -5.81 -9.58 22.61
N LEU A 69 -5.92 -10.88 22.34
CA LEU A 69 -6.45 -11.39 21.09
C LEU A 69 -7.97 -11.22 21.07
N ALA A 70 -8.51 -10.48 20.10
CA ALA A 70 -9.94 -10.24 19.97
C ALA A 70 -10.63 -11.34 19.16
N TYR A 71 -10.19 -11.55 17.92
CA TYR A 71 -10.78 -12.55 17.03
C TYR A 71 -9.79 -12.98 15.95
N THR A 72 -10.09 -14.11 15.31
CA THR A 72 -9.35 -14.60 14.14
C THR A 72 -10.28 -14.60 12.93
N LYS A 73 -9.84 -13.99 11.82
CA LYS A 73 -10.56 -13.97 10.54
C LYS A 73 -9.60 -14.27 9.41
N ASP A 74 -9.98 -15.16 8.49
CA ASP A 74 -9.17 -15.53 7.32
C ASP A 74 -7.73 -15.97 7.70
N LYS A 75 -7.59 -16.76 8.76
CA LYS A 75 -6.29 -17.19 9.36
C LYS A 75 -5.41 -16.04 9.90
N LYS A 76 -5.96 -14.81 10.01
CA LYS A 76 -5.29 -13.65 10.58
C LYS A 76 -5.84 -13.34 11.96
N LYS A 77 -4.94 -13.04 12.89
CA LYS A 77 -5.26 -12.66 14.27
C LYS A 77 -5.45 -11.14 14.36
N TYR A 78 -6.56 -10.72 14.96
CA TYR A 78 -6.86 -9.34 15.28
C TYR A 78 -6.78 -9.14 16.78
N TRP A 79 -6.07 -8.09 17.16
CA TRP A 79 -5.76 -7.75 18.54
C TRP A 79 -6.59 -6.56 18.96
N GLU A 80 -7.17 -6.63 20.15
CA GLU A 80 -7.76 -5.48 20.81
C GLU A 80 -6.64 -4.59 21.34
N CYS A 81 -6.61 -3.34 20.88
CA CYS A 81 -5.62 -2.37 21.30
C CYS A 81 -6.33 -1.18 21.95
N ARG A 82 -5.89 -0.79 23.15
CA ARG A 82 -6.23 0.49 23.76
C ARG A 82 -5.24 1.54 23.30
N CYS A 83 -5.75 2.61 22.71
CA CYS A 83 -4.90 3.72 22.32
C CYS A 83 -4.77 4.72 23.47
N GLU A 84 -3.63 5.43 23.54
CA GLU A 84 -3.43 6.57 24.44
C GLU A 84 -4.51 7.65 24.30
N CYS A 85 -5.20 7.70 23.14
CA CYS A 85 -6.35 8.55 22.87
C CYS A 85 -7.60 8.20 23.71
N GLY A 86 -7.58 7.07 24.43
CA GLY A 86 -8.72 6.52 25.17
C GLY A 86 -9.61 5.58 24.35
N ASN A 87 -9.50 5.60 23.02
CA ASN A 87 -10.29 4.72 22.15
C ASN A 87 -9.67 3.32 22.01
N THR A 88 -10.55 2.34 21.87
CA THR A 88 -10.18 0.96 21.53
C THR A 88 -10.27 0.73 20.02
N CYS A 89 -9.30 0.03 19.44
CA CYS A 89 -9.31 -0.37 18.03
C CYS A 89 -8.85 -1.81 17.86
N TYR A 90 -9.26 -2.45 16.76
CA TYR A 90 -8.89 -3.83 16.44
C TYR A 90 -7.91 -3.86 15.28
N VAL A 91 -6.71 -4.37 15.52
CA VAL A 91 -5.61 -4.30 14.54
C VAL A 91 -5.05 -5.69 14.27
N CYS A 92 -4.79 -5.99 12.99
CA CYS A 92 -4.18 -7.25 12.58
C CYS A 92 -2.71 -7.33 13.04
N THR A 93 -2.25 -8.53 13.41
CA THR A 93 -0.84 -8.81 13.78
C THR A 93 0.15 -8.17 12.81
N ALA A 94 -0.07 -8.35 11.49
CA ALA A 94 0.86 -7.87 10.47
C ALA A 94 0.99 -6.34 10.46
N TRP A 95 -0.07 -5.60 10.76
CA TRP A 95 -0.06 -4.14 10.75
C TRP A 95 0.60 -3.55 11.99
N LEU A 96 0.49 -4.24 13.13
CA LEU A 96 1.23 -3.92 14.35
C LEU A 96 2.73 -4.18 14.14
N THR A 97 3.10 -5.37 13.66
CA THR A 97 4.51 -5.74 13.49
C THR A 97 5.24 -4.94 12.41
N ASN A 98 4.56 -4.60 11.32
CA ASN A 98 5.15 -3.82 10.23
C ASN A 98 5.13 -2.31 10.51
N GLY A 99 4.63 -1.87 11.67
CA GLY A 99 4.55 -0.46 12.04
C GLY A 99 3.57 0.37 11.19
N THR A 100 2.64 -0.28 10.49
CA THR A 100 1.65 0.41 9.64
C THR A 100 0.60 1.12 10.48
N THR A 101 0.18 0.51 11.58
CA THR A 101 -0.84 1.07 12.48
C THR A 101 -0.22 1.40 13.82
N VAL A 102 -0.10 2.69 14.11
CA VAL A 102 0.56 3.23 15.31
C VAL A 102 -0.40 4.00 16.24
N SER A 103 -1.68 4.12 15.87
CA SER A 103 -2.71 4.81 16.67
C SER A 103 -4.12 4.37 16.26
N CYS A 104 -5.12 4.74 17.06
CA CYS A 104 -6.55 4.53 16.80
C CYS A 104 -7.07 5.28 15.54
N GLY A 105 -6.26 6.16 14.96
CA GLY A 105 -6.67 7.16 13.96
C GLY A 105 -6.51 8.59 14.47
N CYS A 106 -6.48 8.78 15.80
CA CYS A 106 -6.36 10.10 16.45
C CYS A 106 -5.15 10.90 15.97
N LYS A 107 -4.01 10.26 15.70
CA LYS A 107 -2.82 10.96 15.20
C LYS A 107 -3.10 11.65 13.86
N ASN A 108 -3.93 11.04 13.00
CA ASN A 108 -4.34 11.67 11.76
C ASN A 108 -5.35 12.79 11.99
N ASP A 109 -6.23 12.66 12.98
CA ASP A 109 -7.20 13.71 13.32
C ASP A 109 -6.49 14.92 13.96
N GLU A 110 -5.55 14.70 14.86
CA GLU A 110 -4.63 15.71 15.40
C GLU A 110 -3.87 16.39 14.26
N ASN A 111 -3.28 15.61 13.35
CA ASN A 111 -2.61 16.18 12.19
C ASN A 111 -3.57 17.04 11.37
N ARG A 112 -4.77 16.55 11.06
CA ARG A 112 -5.82 17.27 10.31
C ARG A 112 -6.26 18.56 11.01
N ALA A 113 -6.40 18.54 12.33
CA ALA A 113 -6.75 19.71 13.14
C ALA A 113 -5.59 20.71 13.26
N ASN A 114 -4.35 20.22 13.30
CA ASN A 114 -3.13 21.04 13.35
C ASN A 114 -2.76 21.63 11.99
N VAL A 115 -3.35 21.15 10.89
CA VAL A 115 -3.23 21.84 9.59
C VAL A 115 -4.05 23.14 9.51
N LYS A 116 -4.41 23.78 10.63
CA LYS A 116 -4.89 25.19 10.63
C LYS A 116 -3.91 26.18 9.96
N ASN A 117 -2.70 25.74 9.61
CA ASN A 117 -1.76 26.39 8.68
C ASN A 117 -1.80 25.85 7.22
N LEU A 118 -2.93 25.29 6.76
CA LEU A 118 -3.11 24.79 5.37
C LEU A 118 -2.86 25.90 4.34
N ASP A 119 -3.19 27.14 4.68
CA ASP A 119 -3.13 28.29 3.78
C ASP A 119 -1.71 28.86 3.60
N SER A 120 -0.71 28.34 4.32
CA SER A 120 0.69 28.80 4.23
C SER A 120 1.32 28.69 2.83
N GLY A 121 0.64 28.08 1.86
CA GLY A 121 1.05 28.04 0.45
C GLY A 121 -0.10 27.98 -0.56
N LEU A 122 -1.32 28.38 -0.15
CA LEU A 122 -2.43 28.59 -1.07
C LEU A 122 -2.58 30.09 -1.33
N VAL A 123 -2.91 30.44 -2.56
CA VAL A 123 -3.33 31.79 -2.94
C VAL A 123 -4.66 31.61 -3.65
N ASP A 124 -5.70 32.28 -3.16
CA ASP A 124 -7.08 32.17 -3.68
C ASP A 124 -7.56 30.69 -3.80
N GLY A 125 -7.27 29.88 -2.77
CA GLY A 125 -7.64 28.45 -2.75
C GLY A 125 -6.82 27.56 -3.69
N THR A 126 -5.76 28.10 -4.31
CA THR A 126 -4.92 27.35 -5.25
C THR A 126 -3.48 27.23 -4.76
N ARG A 127 -2.95 26.00 -4.80
CA ARG A 127 -1.56 25.73 -4.44
C ARG A 127 -0.60 26.18 -5.54
N ILE A 128 0.09 27.31 -5.33
CA ILE A 128 0.98 27.92 -6.34
C ILE A 128 2.09 26.97 -6.79
N SER A 129 2.63 26.15 -5.88
CA SER A 129 3.66 25.15 -6.21
C SER A 129 3.22 24.13 -7.28
N SER A 130 1.92 23.91 -7.44
CA SER A 130 1.37 22.99 -8.44
C SER A 130 1.20 23.62 -9.82
N ILE A 131 1.20 24.96 -9.90
CA ILE A 131 0.99 25.77 -11.10
C ILE A 131 2.31 26.18 -11.78
N LYS A 132 3.41 26.18 -11.02
CA LYS A 132 4.76 26.53 -11.48
C LYS A 132 5.12 25.89 -12.83
N VAL A 133 5.73 26.68 -13.71
CA VAL A 133 6.10 26.28 -15.07
C VAL A 133 7.23 25.24 -15.04
N ASP A 134 8.18 25.40 -14.13
CA ASP A 134 9.36 24.55 -13.90
C ASP A 134 9.07 23.28 -13.08
N ARG A 135 7.79 22.97 -12.84
CA ARG A 135 7.41 21.79 -12.05
C ARG A 135 7.93 20.51 -12.68
N LYS A 136 8.78 19.78 -11.94
CA LYS A 136 9.29 18.47 -12.34
C LYS A 136 8.16 17.48 -12.66
N ILE A 137 8.24 16.88 -13.84
CA ILE A 137 7.31 15.85 -14.30
C ILE A 137 7.59 14.54 -13.55
N ASN A 138 6.53 13.84 -13.14
CA ASN A 138 6.65 12.52 -12.52
C ASN A 138 7.17 11.49 -13.55
N ARG A 139 8.11 10.63 -13.14
CA ARG A 139 8.69 9.55 -13.98
C ARG A 139 7.64 8.63 -14.64
N ASN A 140 6.48 8.46 -14.01
CA ASN A 140 5.39 7.63 -14.54
C ASN A 140 4.53 8.36 -15.59
N ASN A 141 4.85 9.61 -15.95
CA ASN A 141 4.13 10.37 -16.96
C ASN A 141 4.58 9.93 -18.36
N THR A 142 3.71 9.20 -19.04
CA THR A 142 3.97 8.66 -20.39
C THR A 142 3.67 9.65 -21.51
N SER A 143 2.90 10.70 -21.25
CA SER A 143 2.55 11.69 -22.28
C SER A 143 3.59 12.80 -22.40
N GLY A 144 4.46 12.98 -21.41
CA GLY A 144 5.41 14.09 -21.32
C GLY A 144 4.76 15.43 -20.99
N VAL A 145 3.44 15.46 -20.75
CA VAL A 145 2.68 16.68 -20.44
C VAL A 145 1.80 16.43 -19.22
N ILE A 146 1.88 17.30 -18.22
CA ILE A 146 1.08 17.18 -16.99
C ILE A 146 -0.40 17.37 -17.34
N GLY A 147 -1.26 16.48 -16.85
CA GLY A 147 -2.71 16.56 -17.08
C GLY A 147 -3.16 16.09 -18.46
N VAL A 148 -2.28 15.46 -19.25
CA VAL A 148 -2.64 14.79 -20.51
C VAL A 148 -2.33 13.31 -20.38
N SER A 149 -3.31 12.45 -20.64
CA SER A 149 -3.15 11.00 -20.56
C SER A 149 -4.00 10.28 -21.61
N PHE A 150 -3.62 9.06 -21.97
CA PHE A 150 -4.39 8.22 -22.89
C PHE A 150 -5.33 7.30 -22.11
N ASP A 151 -6.63 7.42 -22.37
CA ASP A 151 -7.66 6.51 -21.87
C ASP A 151 -7.72 5.29 -22.80
N ARG A 152 -7.20 4.15 -22.32
CA ARG A 152 -7.09 2.91 -23.12
C ARG A 152 -8.44 2.30 -23.43
N ASP A 153 -9.39 2.37 -22.51
CA ASP A 153 -10.70 1.74 -22.66
C ASP A 153 -11.52 2.42 -23.76
N ARG A 154 -11.31 3.73 -23.93
CA ARG A 154 -12.02 4.54 -24.94
C ARG A 154 -11.17 4.86 -26.17
N GLY A 155 -9.87 4.58 -26.14
CA GLY A 155 -8.95 4.94 -27.21
C GLY A 155 -8.79 6.44 -27.45
N LEU A 156 -9.00 7.28 -26.42
CA LEU A 156 -8.99 8.74 -26.53
C LEU A 156 -7.96 9.39 -25.61
N TRP A 157 -7.35 10.47 -26.07
CA TRP A 157 -6.50 11.34 -25.29
C TRP A 157 -7.34 12.30 -24.44
N VAL A 158 -7.13 12.30 -23.14
CA VAL A 158 -7.85 13.15 -22.18
C VAL A 158 -6.95 14.30 -21.75
N ALA A 159 -7.49 15.51 -21.75
CA ALA A 159 -6.86 16.69 -21.17
C ALA A 159 -7.68 17.16 -19.96
N GLN A 160 -7.00 17.37 -18.83
CA GLN A 160 -7.61 17.81 -17.57
C GLN A 160 -6.70 18.79 -16.85
N ILE A 161 -7.28 19.63 -15.98
CA ILE A 161 -6.55 20.60 -15.16
C ILE A 161 -7.12 20.71 -13.76
N THR A 162 -6.26 20.52 -12.76
CA THR A 162 -6.63 20.75 -11.37
C THR A 162 -6.38 22.21 -11.00
N PHE A 163 -7.42 22.90 -10.55
CA PHE A 163 -7.37 24.28 -10.10
C PHE A 163 -8.39 24.49 -8.98
N ASN A 164 -8.00 25.23 -7.94
CA ASN A 164 -8.81 25.47 -6.74
C ASN A 164 -9.43 24.18 -6.14
N GLY A 165 -8.60 23.15 -5.94
CA GLY A 165 -9.02 21.85 -5.40
C GLY A 165 -9.95 21.01 -6.29
N LYS A 166 -10.38 21.51 -7.45
CA LYS A 166 -11.28 20.82 -8.37
C LYS A 166 -10.55 20.39 -9.64
N ASN A 167 -10.94 19.23 -10.18
CA ASN A 167 -10.43 18.74 -11.46
C ASN A 167 -11.38 19.16 -12.59
N HIS A 168 -10.91 20.02 -13.48
CA HIS A 168 -11.65 20.51 -14.63
C HIS A 168 -11.28 19.68 -15.87
N GLN A 169 -12.28 19.05 -16.48
CA GLN A 169 -12.10 18.30 -17.73
C GLN A 169 -12.06 19.30 -18.90
N LEU A 170 -10.97 19.29 -19.67
CA LEU A 170 -10.79 20.18 -20.82
C LEU A 170 -11.26 19.54 -22.13
N GLY A 171 -11.34 18.21 -22.16
CA GLY A 171 -11.90 17.46 -23.27
C GLY A 171 -11.24 16.11 -23.49
N ARG A 172 -11.81 15.36 -24.44
CA ARG A 172 -11.31 14.09 -24.95
C ARG A 172 -11.08 14.22 -26.45
N PHE A 173 -9.96 13.71 -26.94
CA PHE A 173 -9.48 13.95 -28.29
C PHE A 173 -8.95 12.67 -28.91
N LYS A 174 -9.05 12.56 -30.24
CA LYS A 174 -8.48 11.42 -30.97
C LYS A 174 -6.95 11.43 -30.95
N PHE A 175 -6.34 12.61 -30.98
CA PHE A 175 -4.89 12.78 -31.11
C PHE A 175 -4.27 13.47 -29.89
N LYS A 176 -3.07 13.02 -29.49
CA LYS A 176 -2.29 13.59 -28.39
C LYS A 176 -2.09 15.10 -28.54
N ARG A 177 -1.77 15.57 -29.74
CA ARG A 177 -1.51 16.99 -30.04
C ARG A 177 -2.72 17.88 -29.71
N GLN A 178 -3.94 17.40 -29.97
CA GLN A 178 -5.17 18.13 -29.67
C GLN A 178 -5.38 18.24 -28.16
N ALA A 179 -5.16 17.16 -27.41
CA ALA A 179 -5.21 17.18 -25.96
C ALA A 179 -4.16 18.13 -25.35
N ILE A 180 -2.94 18.18 -25.91
CA ILE A 180 -1.91 19.15 -25.48
C ILE A 180 -2.35 20.60 -25.74
N ARG A 181 -2.95 20.88 -26.91
CA ARG A 181 -3.46 22.22 -27.22
C ARG A 181 -4.58 22.63 -26.26
N ALA A 182 -5.53 21.74 -25.99
CA ALA A 182 -6.60 21.96 -25.02
C ALA A 182 -6.03 22.20 -23.61
N ARG A 183 -5.01 21.42 -23.22
CA ARG A 183 -4.28 21.61 -21.96
C ARG A 183 -3.63 22.99 -21.86
N LYS A 184 -2.89 23.43 -22.88
CA LYS A 184 -2.28 24.77 -22.93
C LYS A 184 -3.31 25.89 -22.83
N ALA A 185 -4.43 25.77 -23.54
CA ALA A 185 -5.54 26.73 -23.45
C ALA A 185 -6.16 26.76 -22.04
N GLY A 186 -6.26 25.60 -21.38
CA GLY A 186 -6.67 25.51 -19.98
C GLY A 186 -5.68 26.19 -19.03
N GLU A 187 -4.37 26.01 -19.24
CA GLU A 187 -3.36 26.68 -18.42
C GLU A 187 -3.44 28.19 -18.52
N GLU A 188 -3.61 28.74 -19.72
CA GLU A 188 -3.83 30.18 -19.88
C GLU A 188 -5.05 30.66 -19.08
N LYS A 189 -6.18 29.97 -19.25
CA LYS A 189 -7.45 30.32 -18.61
C LYS A 189 -7.40 30.25 -17.08
N TYR A 190 -6.83 29.20 -16.51
CA TYR A 190 -6.87 28.95 -15.05
C TYR A 190 -5.62 29.43 -14.32
N PHE A 191 -4.45 29.41 -14.97
CA PHE A 191 -3.16 29.69 -14.32
C PHE A 191 -2.59 31.06 -14.69
N GLY A 192 -3.09 31.74 -15.73
CA GLY A 192 -2.55 33.02 -16.22
C GLY A 192 -2.37 34.07 -15.11
N LYS A 193 -3.36 34.23 -14.21
CA LYS A 193 -3.28 35.15 -13.05
C LYS A 193 -2.06 34.86 -12.13
N TYR A 194 -1.67 33.60 -12.00
CA TYR A 194 -0.68 33.12 -11.02
C TYR A 194 0.70 32.88 -11.63
N ARG A 195 0.79 32.76 -12.96
CA ARG A 195 2.05 32.71 -13.71
C ARG A 195 2.45 34.13 -14.12
N LYS A 196 2.61 35.05 -13.16
CA LYS A 196 3.27 36.33 -13.46
C LYS A 196 4.77 36.05 -13.60
N GLU A 197 5.29 36.35 -14.78
CA GLU A 197 6.71 36.24 -15.12
C GLU A 197 7.55 37.03 -14.12
N LYS A 198 8.64 36.43 -13.64
CA LYS A 198 9.77 37.24 -13.19
C LYS A 198 10.24 38.00 -14.43
N LYS A 199 9.95 39.30 -14.53
CA LYS A 199 10.83 40.17 -15.30
C LYS A 199 12.14 40.18 -14.52
N ASP A 200 13.06 39.34 -14.95
CA ASP A 200 14.42 39.33 -14.46
C ASP A 200 14.98 40.75 -14.65
N GLY A 201 15.25 41.43 -13.54
CA GLY A 201 16.11 42.60 -13.54
C GLY A 201 17.51 42.16 -13.95
N LYS A 202 17.77 42.15 -15.26
CA LYS A 202 19.10 42.24 -15.84
C LYS A 202 19.29 43.67 -16.31
N ASP A 203 19.57 44.56 -15.36
CA ASP A 203 20.34 45.76 -15.67
C ASP A 203 21.79 45.38 -15.39
N ASN A 204 22.47 44.89 -16.44
CA ASN A 204 23.92 44.99 -16.51
C ASN A 204 24.23 46.48 -16.70
N ALA A 205 24.76 47.12 -15.67
CA ALA A 205 25.48 48.39 -15.77
C ALA A 205 26.78 48.26 -14.97
#